data_AF-A0A1V5TJG2-F1
#
_entry.id   AF-A0A1V5TJG2-F1
#
_cell.length_a   1.000
_cell.length_b   1.000
_cell.length_c   1.000
_cell.angle_alpha   90.00
_cell.angle_beta   90.00
_cell.angle_gamma   90.00
#
_symmetry.space_group_name_H-M   'P 1'
#
loop_
_entity.id
_entity.type
_entity.pdbx_description
1 polymer ?
#
loop_
_entity_poly.entity_id
_entity_poly.type
_entity_poly.pdbx_seq_one_letter_code
_entity_poly.pdbx_strand_id
1 'polypeptide(L)'
;MKQTKNKLNKKAVSVMVGYVLLIVFAVVLGGIVYAVLKTYVPQDKMECPEGTSLIIESYNCNDDSLEFTIRNNGKFDVGGYYIYATDKLGQKKATINLAKYNLNEYSILTPLRIDGIKLGITPENHILDFENEFAVNSEAQIERYDLSTVDKIYAIEIVPLRWQEEEGRIQTVSCADQKIRKSLECL
;
A
#
# COMPACT_ATOMS: atom_id res chain seq x y z
N MET A 1 -48.25 26.20 70.45
CA MET A 1 -46.86 25.73 70.20
C MET A 1 -46.58 25.81 68.71
N LYS A 2 -45.60 26.62 68.28
CA LYS A 2 -45.29 26.90 66.87
C LYS A 2 -43.95 26.20 66.55
N GLN A 3 -43.97 25.15 65.73
CA GLN A 3 -42.75 24.46 65.32
C GLN A 3 -42.11 25.17 64.12
N THR A 4 -40.92 25.73 64.33
CA THR A 4 -40.12 26.38 63.30
C THR A 4 -39.30 25.31 62.56
N LYS A 5 -39.67 24.97 61.33
CA LYS A 5 -38.89 24.08 60.46
C LYS A 5 -37.62 24.80 59.98
N ASN A 6 -36.45 24.33 60.43
CA ASN A 6 -35.15 24.76 59.90
C ASN A 6 -35.01 24.30 58.43
N LYS A 7 -35.06 25.23 57.48
CA LYS A 7 -34.70 24.99 56.08
C LYS A 7 -33.17 25.01 55.96
N LEU A 8 -32.54 23.84 56.03
CA LEU A 8 -31.11 23.69 55.68
C LEU A 8 -30.91 24.02 54.19
N ASN A 9 -29.97 24.93 53.90
CA ASN A 9 -29.65 25.41 52.56
C ASN A 9 -29.04 24.30 51.69
N LYS A 10 -29.86 23.61 50.88
CA LYS A 10 -29.43 22.57 49.92
C LYS A 10 -28.71 23.10 48.66
N LYS A 11 -28.36 24.39 48.60
CA LYS A 11 -27.75 25.02 47.41
C LYS A 11 -26.40 24.42 47.01
N ALA A 12 -25.65 23.86 47.96
CA ALA A 12 -24.35 23.23 47.68
C ALA A 12 -24.46 21.89 46.92
N VAL A 13 -25.58 21.17 47.06
CA VAL A 13 -25.78 19.86 46.41
C VAL A 13 -25.96 20.00 44.89
N SER A 14 -26.57 21.10 44.43
CA SER A 14 -26.79 21.36 43.00
C SER A 14 -25.49 21.50 42.22
N VAL A 15 -24.45 22.06 42.84
CA VAL A 15 -23.14 22.24 42.20
C VAL A 15 -22.44 20.89 42.03
N MET A 16 -22.47 20.05 43.06
CA MET A 16 -21.90 18.71 43.02
C MET A 16 -22.55 17.83 41.96
N VAL A 17 -23.88 17.89 41.83
CA VAL A 17 -24.62 17.16 40.79
C VAL A 17 -24.25 17.65 39.39
N GLY A 18 -24.03 18.96 39.21
CA GLY A 18 -23.61 19.53 37.92
C GLY A 18 -22.24 19.03 37.47
N TYR A 19 -21.26 18.95 38.38
CA TYR A 19 -19.93 18.42 38.06
C TYR A 19 -19.98 16.95 37.67
N VAL A 20 -20.74 16.13 38.41
CA VAL A 20 -20.89 14.71 38.09
C VAL A 20 -21.53 14.53 36.71
N LEU A 21 -22.57 15.30 36.39
CA LEU A 21 -23.24 15.25 35.10
C LEU A 21 -22.28 15.61 33.95
N LEU A 22 -21.47 16.64 34.15
CA LEU A 22 -20.50 17.11 33.14
C LEU A 22 -19.42 16.06 32.88
N ILE A 23 -18.90 15.42 33.92
CA ILE A 23 -17.91 14.35 33.80
C ILE A 23 -18.50 13.16 33.03
N VAL A 24 -19.72 12.74 33.36
CA VAL A 24 -20.40 11.64 32.66
C VAL A 24 -20.58 11.96 31.18
N PHE A 25 -21.01 13.18 30.85
CA PHE A 25 -21.12 13.63 29.45
C PHE A 25 -19.78 13.58 28.71
N ALA A 26 -18.70 14.03 29.35
CA ALA A 26 -17.37 13.98 28.75
C ALA A 26 -16.91 12.54 28.45
N VAL A 27 -17.15 11.60 29.38
CA VAL A 27 -16.80 10.18 29.19
C VAL A 27 -17.62 9.56 28.07
N VAL A 28 -18.93 9.83 28.00
CA VAL A 28 -19.80 9.32 26.93
C VAL A 28 -19.37 9.86 25.56
N LEU A 29 -19.12 11.16 25.45
CA LEU A 29 -18.64 11.77 24.20
C LEU A 29 -17.27 11.20 23.79
N GLY A 30 -16.36 10.99 24.75
CA GLY A 30 -15.07 10.34 24.50
C GLY A 30 -15.22 8.93 23.94
N GLY A 31 -16.16 8.14 24.49
CA GLY A 31 -16.45 6.79 23.99
C GLY A 31 -16.98 6.78 22.55
N ILE A 32 -17.87 7.72 22.21
CA ILE A 32 -18.41 7.87 20.85
C ILE A 32 -17.28 8.23 19.87
N VAL A 33 -16.45 9.22 20.22
CA VAL A 33 -15.32 9.64 19.38
C VAL A 33 -14.33 8.49 19.18
N TYR A 34 -14.03 7.73 20.24
CA TYR A 34 -13.16 6.56 20.12
C TYR A 34 -13.73 5.49 19.18
N ALA A 35 -15.02 5.18 19.27
CA ALA A 35 -15.67 4.22 18.38
C ALA A 35 -15.60 4.68 16.91
N VAL A 36 -15.82 5.97 16.67
CA VAL A 36 -15.72 6.59 15.35
C VAL A 36 -14.27 6.58 14.83
N LEU A 37 -13.29 6.93 15.67
CA LEU A 37 -11.88 6.86 15.30
C LEU A 37 -11.47 5.43 14.96
N LYS A 38 -11.94 4.43 15.71
CA LYS A 38 -11.67 3.01 15.42
C LYS A 38 -12.24 2.56 14.07
N THR A 39 -13.34 3.15 13.60
CA THR A 39 -13.87 2.88 12.24
C THR A 39 -13.07 3.57 11.14
N TYR A 40 -12.35 4.65 11.45
CA TYR A 40 -11.52 5.38 10.48
C TYR A 40 -10.07 4.90 10.43
N VAL A 41 -9.56 4.30 11.51
CA VAL A 41 -8.22 3.71 11.53
C VAL A 41 -8.32 2.34 10.86
N PRO A 42 -7.67 2.12 9.70
CA PRO A 42 -7.63 0.80 9.08
C PRO A 42 -7.01 -0.20 10.07
N GLN A 43 -7.66 -1.35 10.25
CA GLN A 43 -7.10 -2.46 11.01
C GLN A 43 -5.79 -2.91 10.35
N ASP A 44 -4.92 -3.52 11.14
CA ASP A 44 -3.53 -3.82 10.82
C ASP A 44 -3.34 -4.10 9.33
N LYS A 45 -2.53 -3.27 8.67
CA LYS A 45 -2.23 -3.44 7.26
C LYS A 45 -1.72 -4.85 7.11
N MET A 46 -2.40 -5.65 6.29
CA MET A 46 -1.93 -6.97 5.93
C MET A 46 -0.46 -6.88 5.54
N GLU A 47 0.41 -7.50 6.33
CA GLU A 47 1.85 -7.41 6.11
C GLU A 47 2.24 -8.44 5.04
N CYS A 48 3.20 -8.08 4.19
CA CYS A 48 3.77 -9.08 3.30
C CYS A 48 4.57 -10.08 4.12
N PRO A 49 4.44 -11.39 3.84
CA PRO A 49 5.23 -12.41 4.51
C PRO A 49 6.73 -12.11 4.38
N GLU A 50 7.45 -12.23 5.49
CA GLU A 50 8.90 -12.06 5.51
C GLU A 50 9.57 -13.06 4.55
N GLY A 51 10.33 -12.53 3.58
CA GLY A 51 10.98 -13.33 2.55
C GLY A 51 10.31 -13.25 1.17
N THR A 52 9.31 -12.40 0.97
CA THR A 52 8.94 -11.96 -0.38
C THR A 52 10.10 -11.14 -0.98
N SER A 53 10.64 -11.53 -2.14
CA SER A 53 11.78 -10.85 -2.74
C SER A 53 11.79 -11.00 -4.25
N LEU A 54 11.90 -9.87 -4.95
CA LEU A 54 12.16 -9.83 -6.38
C LEU A 54 13.59 -9.34 -6.59
N ILE A 55 14.22 -9.76 -7.69
CA ILE A 55 15.55 -9.27 -8.07
C ILE A 55 15.52 -8.84 -9.53
N ILE A 56 16.26 -7.76 -9.85
CA ILE A 56 16.53 -7.36 -11.22
C ILE A 56 17.88 -7.98 -11.60
N GLU A 57 17.86 -8.93 -12.53
CA GLU A 57 19.07 -9.64 -12.97
C GLU A 57 19.93 -8.81 -13.91
N SER A 58 19.27 -8.26 -14.92
CA SER A 58 19.86 -7.49 -15.98
C SER A 58 18.91 -6.37 -16.33
N TYR A 59 19.47 -5.27 -16.80
CA TYR A 59 18.72 -4.17 -17.34
C TYR A 59 19.47 -3.63 -18.54
N ASN A 60 18.73 -3.15 -19.52
CA ASN A 60 19.21 -2.42 -20.66
C ASN A 60 18.38 -1.14 -20.76
N CYS A 61 19.05 -0.01 -20.73
CA CYS A 61 18.40 1.29 -20.87
C CYS A 61 18.95 1.96 -22.12
N ASN A 62 18.07 2.18 -23.09
CA ASN A 62 18.31 3.04 -24.24
C ASN A 62 17.55 4.36 -24.01
N ASP A 63 17.87 5.41 -24.78
CA ASP A 63 17.32 6.76 -24.62
C ASP A 63 15.79 6.79 -24.48
N ASP A 64 15.07 5.94 -25.23
CA ASP A 64 13.60 5.88 -25.23
C ASP A 64 13.02 4.59 -24.64
N SER A 65 13.83 3.64 -24.18
CA SER A 65 13.30 2.36 -23.68
C SER A 65 14.07 1.77 -22.52
N LEU A 66 13.33 1.23 -21.56
CA LEU A 66 13.87 0.46 -20.44
C LEU A 66 13.41 -0.97 -20.56
N GLU A 67 14.37 -1.88 -20.68
CA GLU A 67 14.15 -3.32 -20.61
C GLU A 67 14.87 -3.86 -19.36
N PHE A 68 14.20 -4.69 -18.57
CA PHE A 68 14.88 -5.42 -17.51
C PHE A 68 14.32 -6.82 -17.32
N THR A 69 15.15 -7.69 -16.76
CA THR A 69 14.79 -9.06 -16.44
C THR A 69 14.58 -9.18 -14.93
N ILE A 70 13.40 -9.64 -14.52
CA ILE A 70 13.02 -9.80 -13.12
C ILE A 70 12.85 -11.27 -12.75
N ARG A 71 13.29 -11.66 -11.54
CA ARG A 71 13.14 -13.01 -11.00
C ARG A 71 12.58 -12.98 -9.59
N ASN A 72 11.74 -13.96 -9.26
CA ASN A 72 11.33 -14.21 -7.88
C ASN A 72 12.39 -15.06 -7.17
N ASN A 73 13.15 -14.41 -6.28
CA ASN A 73 14.14 -15.07 -5.43
C ASN A 73 13.67 -15.10 -3.95
N GLY A 74 12.37 -14.91 -3.73
CA GLY A 74 11.74 -14.96 -2.42
C GLY A 74 11.42 -16.38 -1.97
N LYS A 75 10.69 -16.47 -0.86
CA LYS A 75 10.11 -17.71 -0.31
C LYS A 75 8.64 -17.90 -0.66
N PHE A 76 8.04 -16.92 -1.31
CA PHE A 76 6.62 -16.89 -1.59
C PHE A 76 6.34 -16.36 -3.00
N ASP A 77 5.28 -16.85 -3.62
CA ASP A 77 4.90 -16.50 -4.99
C ASP A 77 4.32 -15.09 -5.07
N VAL A 78 4.62 -14.34 -6.11
CA VAL A 78 4.27 -12.91 -6.20
C VAL A 78 3.19 -12.70 -7.27
N GLY A 79 2.24 -11.81 -7.01
CA GLY A 79 1.18 -11.48 -7.97
C GLY A 79 1.63 -10.43 -8.98
N GLY A 80 2.40 -9.44 -8.53
CA GLY A 80 2.83 -8.34 -9.39
C GLY A 80 3.84 -7.42 -8.72
N TYR A 81 3.96 -6.20 -9.22
CA TYR A 81 4.75 -5.14 -8.61
C TYR A 81 4.27 -3.75 -8.99
N TYR A 82 4.55 -2.77 -8.14
CA TYR A 82 4.58 -1.36 -8.51
C TYR A 82 5.96 -0.98 -8.99
N ILE A 83 6.03 -0.07 -9.96
CA ILE A 83 7.28 0.48 -10.45
C ILE A 83 7.23 2.00 -10.48
N TYR A 84 8.24 2.61 -9.88
CA TYR A 84 8.40 4.06 -9.85
C TYR A 84 9.80 4.47 -10.30
N ALA A 85 9.94 5.65 -10.90
CA ALA A 85 11.22 6.23 -11.27
C ALA A 85 11.49 7.59 -10.60
N THR A 86 12.77 7.95 -10.54
CA THR A 86 13.26 9.28 -10.13
C THR A 86 13.69 10.11 -11.32
N ASP A 87 13.30 11.38 -11.35
CA ASP A 87 13.66 12.38 -12.38
C ASP A 87 14.91 13.21 -12.02
N LYS A 88 15.46 13.00 -10.83
CA LYS A 88 16.62 13.76 -10.33
C LYS A 88 17.67 12.85 -9.74
N LEU A 89 18.93 13.16 -10.05
CA LEU A 89 20.07 12.49 -9.45
C LEU A 89 20.04 12.66 -7.92
N GLY A 90 20.15 11.55 -7.19
CA GLY A 90 20.16 11.54 -5.72
C GLY A 90 18.79 11.71 -5.04
N GLN A 91 17.68 11.73 -5.79
CA GLN A 91 16.34 11.76 -5.20
C GLN A 91 16.07 10.49 -4.38
N LYS A 92 15.71 10.66 -3.10
CA LYS A 92 15.54 9.54 -2.15
C LYS A 92 14.31 8.66 -2.39
N LYS A 93 13.31 9.15 -3.10
CA LYS A 93 12.05 8.45 -3.37
C LYS A 93 11.68 8.60 -4.82
N ALA A 94 11.33 7.49 -5.47
CA ALA A 94 10.77 7.53 -6.81
C ALA A 94 9.31 8.01 -6.76
N THR A 95 8.91 8.82 -7.73
CA THR A 95 7.58 9.47 -7.77
C THR A 95 6.88 9.31 -9.11
N ILE A 96 7.62 9.00 -10.18
CA ILE A 96 7.04 8.80 -11.51
C ILE A 96 6.56 7.36 -11.60
N ASN A 97 5.25 7.14 -11.71
CA ASN A 97 4.72 5.80 -11.94
C ASN A 97 5.02 5.34 -13.37
N LEU A 98 5.78 4.25 -13.52
CA LEU A 98 6.13 3.67 -14.81
C LEU A 98 5.13 2.62 -15.32
N ALA A 99 4.20 2.13 -14.50
CA ALA A 99 3.30 1.04 -14.87
C ALA A 99 2.48 1.35 -16.15
N LYS A 100 2.08 2.61 -16.32
CA LYS A 100 1.32 3.10 -17.48
C LYS A 100 2.12 3.13 -18.80
N TYR A 101 3.44 2.93 -18.74
CA TYR A 101 4.32 2.94 -19.90
C TYR A 101 4.84 1.55 -20.26
N ASN A 102 4.31 0.49 -19.64
CA ASN A 102 4.69 -0.87 -19.97
C ASN A 102 4.21 -1.23 -21.37
N LEU A 103 5.07 -1.88 -22.17
CA LEU A 103 4.77 -2.27 -23.55
C LEU A 103 3.95 -3.57 -23.64
N ASN A 104 3.79 -4.30 -22.54
CA ASN A 104 2.91 -5.46 -22.45
C ASN A 104 1.57 -5.01 -21.83
N GLU A 105 0.64 -4.56 -22.68
CA GLU A 105 -0.66 -4.05 -22.21
C GLU A 105 -1.45 -5.06 -21.35
N TYR A 106 -1.22 -6.37 -21.55
CA TYR A 106 -1.89 -7.42 -20.79
C TYR A 106 -1.43 -7.50 -19.33
N SER A 107 -0.24 -7.00 -18.99
CA SER A 107 0.29 -7.02 -17.63
C SER A 107 -0.16 -5.83 -16.79
N ILE A 108 -0.77 -4.81 -17.40
CA ILE A 108 -1.16 -3.60 -16.71
C ILE A 108 -2.39 -3.87 -15.83
N LEU A 109 -2.27 -3.63 -14.52
CA LEU A 109 -3.34 -3.87 -13.53
C LEU A 109 -4.38 -2.73 -13.44
N THR A 110 -4.27 -1.70 -14.27
CA THR A 110 -5.20 -0.55 -14.32
C THR A 110 -6.68 -0.96 -14.44
N PRO A 111 -7.07 -2.00 -15.21
CA PRO A 111 -8.45 -2.48 -15.24
C PRO A 111 -9.00 -2.92 -13.87
N LEU A 112 -8.12 -3.36 -12.97
CA LEU A 112 -8.43 -3.72 -11.58
C LEU A 112 -8.32 -2.52 -10.62
N ARG A 113 -8.14 -1.30 -11.14
CA ARG A 113 -7.89 -0.06 -10.39
C ARG A 113 -6.61 -0.09 -9.56
N ILE A 114 -5.61 -0.82 -10.06
CA ILE A 114 -4.30 -0.96 -9.42
C ILE A 114 -3.25 -0.44 -10.39
N ASP A 115 -2.47 0.53 -9.94
CA ASP A 115 -1.43 1.23 -10.70
C ASP A 115 -0.11 0.42 -10.76
N GLY A 116 -0.20 -0.87 -11.08
CA GLY A 116 0.93 -1.81 -11.07
C GLY A 116 0.94 -2.78 -12.25
N ILE A 117 1.87 -3.72 -12.21
CA ILE A 117 2.10 -4.73 -13.24
C ILE A 117 1.89 -6.14 -12.66
N LYS A 118 1.11 -6.97 -13.34
CA LYS A 118 0.92 -8.41 -13.05
C LYS A 118 2.15 -9.18 -13.54
N LEU A 119 2.65 -10.08 -12.70
CA LEU A 119 3.69 -11.04 -13.06
C LEU A 119 3.06 -12.42 -13.30
N GLY A 120 3.71 -13.23 -14.13
CA GLY A 120 3.24 -14.57 -14.51
C GLY A 120 2.37 -14.61 -15.78
N ILE A 121 2.13 -13.47 -16.42
CA ILE A 121 1.38 -13.40 -17.68
C ILE A 121 2.26 -13.80 -18.86
N THR A 122 1.72 -14.64 -19.74
CA THR A 122 2.34 -15.02 -21.01
C THR A 122 1.41 -14.67 -22.19
N PRO A 123 1.93 -14.60 -23.43
CA PRO A 123 1.13 -14.53 -24.65
C PRO A 123 -0.03 -15.54 -24.76
N GLU A 124 0.09 -16.65 -24.03
CA GLU A 124 -0.84 -17.77 -24.06
C GLU A 124 -1.84 -17.74 -22.88
N ASN A 125 -1.50 -17.05 -21.79
CA ASN A 125 -2.32 -16.88 -20.60
C ASN A 125 -2.32 -15.40 -20.15
N HIS A 126 -3.24 -14.63 -20.72
CA HIS A 126 -3.45 -13.20 -20.45
C HIS A 126 -4.54 -12.91 -19.44
N ILE A 127 -4.82 -13.85 -18.54
CA ILE A 127 -5.88 -13.68 -17.56
C ILE A 127 -5.40 -12.71 -16.48
N LEU A 128 -6.11 -11.59 -16.36
CA LEU A 128 -5.96 -10.67 -15.23
C LEU A 128 -6.84 -11.18 -14.09
N ASP A 129 -6.25 -11.99 -13.22
CA ASP A 129 -6.85 -12.48 -11.99
C ASP A 129 -6.08 -12.02 -10.75
N PHE A 130 -6.55 -12.51 -9.61
CA PHE A 130 -5.91 -12.29 -8.33
C PHE A 130 -5.12 -13.52 -7.86
N GLU A 131 -4.37 -14.14 -8.77
CA GLU A 131 -3.45 -15.23 -8.44
C GLU A 131 -1.99 -14.79 -8.39
N ASN A 132 -1.25 -15.35 -7.43
CA ASN A 132 0.18 -15.12 -7.26
C ASN A 132 0.96 -16.05 -8.19
N GLU A 133 0.87 -15.81 -9.50
CA GLU A 133 1.39 -16.72 -10.54
C GLU A 133 2.92 -16.71 -10.68
N PHE A 134 3.60 -15.67 -10.18
CA PHE A 134 5.06 -15.58 -10.29
C PHE A 134 5.72 -16.41 -9.20
N ALA A 135 5.82 -17.70 -9.46
CA ALA A 135 6.29 -18.71 -8.53
C ALA A 135 7.74 -18.49 -8.09
N VAL A 136 8.07 -18.95 -6.89
CA VAL A 136 9.45 -18.94 -6.39
C VAL A 136 10.38 -19.72 -7.34
N ASN A 137 11.53 -19.13 -7.70
CA ASN A 137 12.49 -19.72 -8.63
C ASN A 137 11.91 -20.07 -10.01
N SER A 138 10.81 -19.43 -10.42
CA SER A 138 10.32 -19.52 -11.79
C SER A 138 11.33 -18.92 -12.77
N GLU A 139 11.10 -19.17 -14.06
CA GLU A 139 11.83 -18.47 -15.12
C GLU A 139 11.70 -16.96 -14.96
N ALA A 140 12.76 -16.26 -15.36
CA ALA A 140 12.81 -14.81 -15.28
C ALA A 140 11.88 -14.19 -16.34
N GLN A 141 11.20 -13.11 -15.97
CA GLN A 141 10.29 -12.39 -16.85
C GLN A 141 10.97 -11.13 -17.39
N ILE A 142 10.80 -10.85 -18.68
CA ILE A 142 11.34 -9.65 -19.33
C ILE A 142 10.25 -8.58 -19.35
N GLU A 143 10.59 -7.41 -18.84
CA GLU A 143 9.71 -6.25 -18.75
C GLU A 143 10.26 -5.13 -19.62
N ARG A 144 9.38 -4.48 -20.38
CA ARG A 144 9.73 -3.42 -21.32
C ARG A 144 8.85 -2.20 -21.13
N TYR A 145 9.47 -1.03 -21.14
CA TYR A 145 8.81 0.26 -20.94
C TYR A 145 9.22 1.25 -22.01
N ASP A 146 8.24 2.03 -22.49
CA ASP A 146 8.44 3.17 -23.37
C ASP A 146 8.68 4.44 -22.53
N LEU A 147 9.89 4.99 -22.63
CA LEU A 147 10.29 6.20 -21.93
C LEU A 147 10.25 7.45 -22.80
N SER A 148 9.79 7.37 -24.06
CA SER A 148 9.77 8.50 -25.00
C SER A 148 9.01 9.74 -24.51
N THR A 149 8.07 9.55 -23.57
CA THR A 149 7.26 10.63 -22.98
C THR A 149 7.64 10.96 -21.54
N VAL A 150 8.67 10.29 -21.00
CA VAL A 150 9.14 10.45 -19.63
C VAL A 150 10.48 11.19 -19.66
N ASP A 151 10.61 12.23 -18.83
CA ASP A 151 11.90 12.90 -18.65
C ASP A 151 12.98 11.91 -18.18
N LYS A 152 14.25 12.26 -18.39
CA LYS A 152 15.40 11.44 -18.02
C LYS A 152 15.28 10.85 -16.61
N ILE A 153 15.29 9.52 -16.52
CA ILE A 153 15.22 8.79 -15.25
C ILE A 153 16.61 8.37 -14.75
N TYR A 154 16.79 8.38 -13.42
CA TYR A 154 18.09 8.06 -12.79
C TYR A 154 18.08 6.78 -11.94
N ALA A 155 16.90 6.33 -11.53
CA ALA A 155 16.73 5.14 -10.73
C ALA A 155 15.29 4.66 -10.84
N ILE A 156 15.11 3.35 -10.66
CA ILE A 156 13.81 2.71 -10.51
C ILE A 156 13.68 2.10 -9.12
N GLU A 157 12.46 2.14 -8.59
CA GLU A 157 12.02 1.48 -7.37
C GLU A 157 10.89 0.51 -7.73
N ILE A 158 11.10 -0.77 -7.42
CA ILE A 158 10.13 -1.84 -7.61
C ILE A 158 9.62 -2.28 -6.24
N VAL A 159 8.30 -2.31 -6.06
CA VAL A 159 7.66 -2.76 -4.82
C VAL A 159 6.82 -3.99 -5.14
N PRO A 160 7.14 -5.18 -4.62
CA PRO A 160 6.37 -6.38 -4.89
C PRO A 160 4.92 -6.26 -4.41
N LEU A 161 4.02 -6.95 -5.11
CA LEU A 161 2.60 -7.04 -4.83
C LEU A 161 2.16 -8.49 -4.68
N ARG A 162 1.30 -8.75 -3.69
CA ARG A 162 0.69 -10.05 -3.49
C ARG A 162 -0.82 -9.92 -3.35
N TRP A 163 -1.51 -10.97 -3.75
CA TRP A 163 -2.91 -11.18 -3.43
C TRP A 163 -3.00 -12.09 -2.21
N GLN A 164 -3.82 -11.71 -1.24
CA GLN A 164 -4.05 -12.49 -0.03
C GLN A 164 -5.54 -12.47 0.29
N GLU A 165 -6.06 -13.61 0.73
CA GLU A 165 -7.45 -13.76 1.14
C GLU A 165 -7.57 -13.56 2.65
N GLU A 166 -8.48 -12.66 3.06
CA GLU A 166 -8.83 -12.44 4.46
C GLU A 166 -10.33 -12.25 4.57
N GLU A 167 -10.96 -12.99 5.50
CA GLU A 167 -12.41 -13.00 5.71
C GLU A 167 -13.23 -13.25 4.42
N GLY A 168 -12.71 -14.08 3.50
CA GLY A 168 -13.36 -14.40 2.22
C GLY A 168 -13.29 -13.27 1.19
N ARG A 169 -12.44 -12.26 1.40
CA ARG A 169 -12.16 -11.18 0.45
C ARG A 169 -10.70 -11.17 0.07
N ILE A 170 -10.46 -11.06 -1.23
CA ILE A 170 -9.11 -10.88 -1.76
C ILE A 170 -8.69 -9.42 -1.56
N GLN A 171 -7.53 -9.23 -0.95
CA GLN A 171 -6.90 -7.94 -0.74
C GLN A 171 -5.56 -7.85 -1.47
N THR A 172 -5.25 -6.65 -1.94
CA THR A 172 -3.95 -6.29 -2.50
C THR A 172 -3.00 -5.92 -1.38
N VAL A 173 -1.88 -6.63 -1.30
CA VAL A 173 -0.85 -6.41 -0.29
C VAL A 173 0.39 -5.84 -0.96
N SER A 174 0.79 -4.64 -0.54
CA SER A 174 2.02 -3.98 -1.01
C SER A 174 3.19 -4.32 -0.08
N CYS A 175 4.23 -4.94 -0.64
CA CYS A 175 5.42 -5.34 0.10
C CYS A 175 6.45 -4.20 0.18
N ALA A 176 6.05 -3.04 0.73
CA ALA A 176 6.87 -1.82 0.76
C ALA A 176 8.25 -2.01 1.43
N ASP A 177 8.33 -2.88 2.43
CA ASP A 177 9.57 -3.19 3.15
C ASP A 177 10.54 -4.07 2.34
N GLN A 178 10.04 -4.72 1.29
CA GLN A 178 10.81 -5.59 0.37
C GLN A 178 11.08 -4.90 -0.96
N LYS A 179 11.07 -3.56 -0.98
CA LYS A 179 11.32 -2.78 -2.19
C LYS A 179 12.74 -2.97 -2.72
N ILE A 180 12.87 -3.02 -4.04
CA ILE A 180 14.15 -3.01 -4.74
C ILE A 180 14.38 -1.64 -5.33
N ARG A 181 15.60 -1.11 -5.16
CA ARG A 181 16.02 0.12 -5.81
C ARG A 181 17.24 -0.15 -6.68
N LYS A 182 17.17 0.29 -7.94
CA LYS A 182 18.27 0.19 -8.89
C LYS A 182 18.57 1.55 -9.49
N SER A 183 19.79 2.05 -9.30
CA SER A 183 20.28 3.21 -10.07
C SER A 183 20.45 2.79 -11.53
N LEU A 184 19.97 3.63 -12.44
CA LEU A 184 20.07 3.44 -13.87
C LEU A 184 21.06 4.45 -14.44
N GLU A 185 21.88 4.00 -15.37
CA GLU A 185 22.75 4.86 -16.19
C GLU A 185 22.13 5.04 -17.58
N CYS A 186 20.90 5.54 -17.65
CA CYS A 186 20.27 5.91 -18.91
C CYS A 186 20.93 7.23 -19.38
N LEU A 187 21.58 7.23 -20.55
CA LEU A 187 22.24 8.41 -21.12
C LEU A 187 21.24 9.32 -21.84
#